data_AF-L9L9J2-F1
#
_entry.id   AF-L9L9J2-F1
#
_cell.length_a   1.000
_cell.length_b   1.000
_cell.length_c   1.000
_cell.angle_alpha   90.00
_cell.angle_beta   90.00
_cell.angle_gamma   90.00
#
_symmetry.space_group_name_H-M   'P 1'
#
loop_
_entity.id
_entity.type
_entity.pdbx_description
1 polymer ?
#
loop_
_entity_poly.entity_id
_entity_poly.type
_entity_poly.pdbx_seq_one_letter_code
_entity_poly.pdbx_strand_id
1 'polypeptide(L)'
;MVFYFTSSGVHSSAYTIYMGKDKYENEDLIKYGWPEDTWFHVDKLSSAHVYLRLHTGEKIEGIPEVLMDCAHLVKANSIQGCKTNNVHVVYTPWSNLKKTADMDVGQIGFHRQKDVTIVTVEKKVNEILNPLEKTQIRKTSYAQHQPVRQIRKKMMEIMTREVQTNDLKEVVTKLIPDSIGKDIEKACQSIYPLHDVFVRKVKMLKAPRFELGKLMELHGEGSSSGKATGDETGAKAEQLMGMNHQSKNLFKVQTSNSDK
;
A
#
# COMPACT_ATOMS: atom_id res chain seq x y z
N MET A 1 -7.69 -1.76 7.30
CA MET A 1 -8.15 -1.98 5.92
C MET A 1 -9.65 -1.83 5.86
N VAL A 2 -10.11 -0.96 4.97
CA VAL A 2 -11.53 -0.72 4.69
C VAL A 2 -11.85 -1.20 3.28
N PHE A 3 -12.97 -1.91 3.14
CA PHE A 3 -13.51 -2.33 1.86
C PHE A 3 -14.55 -1.32 1.40
N TYR A 4 -14.47 -0.93 0.13
CA TYR A 4 -15.46 -0.07 -0.52
C TYR A 4 -16.17 -0.87 -1.59
N PHE A 5 -17.46 -0.61 -1.75
CA PHE A 5 -18.32 -1.20 -2.75
C PHE A 5 -19.10 -0.07 -3.41
N THR A 6 -19.43 -0.27 -4.68
CA THR A 6 -20.29 0.63 -5.43
C THR A 6 -21.59 -0.09 -5.73
N SER A 7 -22.71 0.49 -5.29
CA SER A 7 -24.06 0.05 -5.66
C SER A 7 -24.67 1.04 -6.64
N SER A 8 -25.36 0.54 -7.66
CA SER A 8 -26.08 1.36 -8.62
C SER A 8 -27.51 1.54 -8.11
N GLY A 9 -27.91 2.77 -7.80
CA GLY A 9 -29.28 3.06 -7.38
C GLY A 9 -30.16 3.58 -8.51
N VAL A 10 -31.35 4.05 -8.13
CA VAL A 10 -32.33 4.65 -9.03
C VAL A 10 -31.69 5.86 -9.75
N HIS A 11 -31.97 6.00 -11.05
CA HIS A 11 -31.40 7.04 -11.94
C HIS A 11 -29.89 6.90 -12.27
N SER A 12 -29.30 5.69 -12.17
CA SER A 12 -27.87 5.46 -12.50
C SER A 12 -26.90 6.24 -11.59
N SER A 13 -27.36 6.65 -10.42
CA SER A 13 -26.55 7.27 -9.38
C SER A 13 -25.74 6.18 -8.64
N ALA A 14 -24.44 6.41 -8.50
CA ALA A 14 -23.55 5.48 -7.81
C ALA A 14 -23.50 5.81 -6.31
N TYR A 15 -23.78 4.80 -5.49
CA TYR A 15 -23.69 4.89 -4.03
C TYR A 15 -22.41 4.24 -3.53
N THR A 16 -21.78 4.91 -2.57
CA THR A 16 -20.59 4.39 -1.91
C THR A 16 -21.02 3.64 -0.66
N ILE A 17 -20.72 2.34 -0.62
CA ILE A 17 -20.87 1.49 0.54
C ILE A 17 -19.48 1.14 1.05
N TYR A 18 -19.26 1.10 2.35
CA TYR A 18 -17.97 0.70 2.91
C TYR A 18 -18.11 -0.05 4.24
N MET A 19 -17.12 -0.89 4.54
CA MET A 19 -17.05 -1.61 5.81
C MET A 19 -15.60 -1.85 6.24
N GLY A 20 -15.37 -1.86 7.55
CA GLY A 20 -14.07 -2.22 8.11
C GLY A 20 -13.80 -3.72 7.95
N LYS A 21 -12.52 -4.09 7.83
CA LYS A 21 -12.11 -5.49 7.78
C LYS A 21 -12.39 -6.23 9.10
N ASP A 22 -12.30 -5.52 10.21
CA ASP A 22 -12.45 -6.07 11.55
C ASP A 22 -13.01 -5.02 12.52
N LYS A 23 -13.19 -5.44 13.77
CA LYS A 23 -13.77 -4.61 14.83
C LYS A 23 -12.96 -3.35 15.16
N TYR A 24 -11.63 -3.36 14.95
CA TYR A 24 -10.78 -2.21 15.26
C TYR A 24 -10.92 -1.12 14.19
N GLU A 25 -10.90 -1.53 12.92
CA GLU A 25 -11.18 -0.62 11.80
C GLU A 25 -12.58 -0.01 11.90
N ASN A 26 -13.54 -0.77 12.42
CA ASN A 26 -14.88 -0.25 12.67
C ASN A 26 -14.89 0.86 13.73
N GLU A 27 -14.00 0.84 14.74
CA GLU A 27 -13.92 1.92 15.73
C GLU A 27 -13.45 3.23 15.09
N ASP A 28 -12.44 3.16 14.22
CA ASP A 28 -11.97 4.32 13.46
C ASP A 28 -13.06 4.85 12.52
N LEU A 29 -13.80 3.97 11.85
CA LEU A 29 -14.91 4.36 10.98
C LEU A 29 -16.04 5.06 11.75
N ILE A 30 -16.35 4.62 12.98
CA ILE A 30 -17.36 5.29 13.81
C ILE A 30 -16.87 6.67 14.21
N LYS A 31 -15.58 6.83 14.52
CA LYS A 31 -15.02 8.11 14.97
C LYS A 31 -15.05 9.19 13.88
N TYR A 32 -14.84 8.81 12.62
CA TYR A 32 -14.72 9.73 11.49
C TYR A 32 -15.88 9.61 10.49
N GLY A 33 -17.04 9.10 10.93
CA GLY A 33 -18.24 9.02 10.09
C GLY A 33 -18.82 10.40 9.77
N TRP A 34 -19.62 10.44 8.71
CA TRP A 34 -20.23 11.66 8.18
C TRP A 34 -21.71 11.69 8.56
N PRO A 35 -22.34 12.87 8.69
CA PRO A 35 -23.78 12.98 8.97
C PRO A 35 -24.68 12.26 7.95
N GLU A 36 -24.22 12.14 6.70
CA GLU A 36 -24.90 11.47 5.60
C GLU A 36 -24.73 9.94 5.62
N ASP A 37 -23.88 9.41 6.50
CA ASP A 37 -23.61 7.98 6.56
C ASP A 37 -24.73 7.28 7.35
N THR A 38 -25.29 6.22 6.77
CA THR A 38 -26.22 5.30 7.45
C THR A 38 -25.49 4.02 7.80
N TRP A 39 -25.56 3.63 9.07
CA TRP A 39 -24.92 2.44 9.61
C TRP A 39 -25.86 1.26 9.65
N PHE A 40 -25.34 0.06 9.38
CA PHE A 40 -26.07 -1.20 9.36
C PHE A 40 -25.36 -2.30 10.15
N HIS A 41 -26.14 -3.17 10.78
CA HIS A 41 -25.66 -4.33 11.53
C HIS A 41 -26.76 -5.39 11.68
N VAL A 42 -26.40 -6.66 11.87
CA VAL A 42 -27.39 -7.70 12.18
C VAL A 42 -27.85 -7.60 13.63
N ASP A 43 -29.16 -7.63 13.89
CA ASP A 43 -29.67 -7.61 15.25
C ASP A 43 -29.16 -8.83 16.05
N LYS A 44 -28.64 -8.59 17.26
CA LYS A 44 -28.20 -9.60 18.26
C LYS A 44 -27.11 -10.59 17.82
N LEU A 45 -26.63 -10.52 16.59
CA LEU A 45 -25.60 -11.42 16.06
C LEU A 45 -24.35 -10.63 15.71
N SER A 46 -23.18 -11.29 15.78
CA SER A 46 -21.95 -10.70 15.28
C SER A 46 -22.01 -10.56 13.75
N SER A 47 -21.90 -9.32 13.25
CA SER A 47 -21.73 -9.03 11.83
C SER A 47 -20.73 -7.92 11.57
N ALA A 48 -20.38 -7.73 10.29
CA ALA A 48 -19.72 -6.52 9.85
C ALA A 48 -20.60 -5.28 10.11
N HIS A 49 -19.96 -4.13 10.33
CA HIS A 49 -20.58 -2.80 10.31
C HIS A 49 -20.44 -2.26 8.89
N VAL A 50 -21.58 -2.15 8.20
CA VAL A 50 -21.63 -1.58 6.85
C VAL A 50 -22.16 -0.16 6.94
N TYR A 51 -21.58 0.72 6.16
CA TYR A 51 -21.95 2.12 6.06
C TYR A 51 -22.34 2.43 4.62
N LEU A 52 -23.46 3.11 4.46
CA LEU A 52 -23.93 3.67 3.19
C LEU A 52 -23.80 5.19 3.25
N ARG A 53 -23.09 5.78 2.28
CA ARG A 53 -23.04 7.22 2.12
C ARG A 53 -24.16 7.71 1.22
N LEU A 54 -25.12 8.43 1.79
CA LEU A 54 -26.20 9.06 1.04
C LEU A 54 -25.72 10.32 0.33
N HIS A 55 -26.39 10.69 -0.76
CA HIS A 55 -26.18 11.98 -1.41
C HIS A 55 -26.86 13.09 -0.58
N THR A 56 -26.35 14.32 -0.68
CA THR A 56 -26.84 15.43 0.14
C THR A 56 -28.33 15.68 -0.07
N GLY A 57 -29.12 15.57 1.01
CA GLY A 57 -30.56 15.84 1.01
C GLY A 57 -31.44 14.63 0.65
N GLU A 58 -30.86 13.48 0.33
CA GLU A 58 -31.59 12.25 0.04
C GLU A 58 -31.86 11.43 1.29
N LYS A 59 -32.96 10.67 1.29
CA LYS A 59 -33.33 9.77 2.39
C LYS A 59 -33.25 8.33 1.94
N ILE A 60 -32.89 7.44 2.87
CA ILE A 60 -32.78 6.00 2.63
C ILE A 60 -34.08 5.35 2.12
N GLU A 61 -35.24 5.90 2.47
CA GLU A 61 -36.55 5.42 2.01
C GLU A 61 -36.74 5.59 0.49
N GLY A 62 -36.02 6.53 -0.13
CA GLY A 62 -36.07 6.76 -1.58
C GLY A 62 -35.26 5.77 -2.41
N ILE A 63 -34.43 4.94 -1.78
CA ILE A 63 -33.45 4.06 -2.43
C ILE A 63 -33.57 2.60 -1.95
N PRO A 64 -34.73 1.94 -2.16
CA PRO A 64 -34.98 0.60 -1.65
C PRO A 64 -34.02 -0.45 -2.21
N GLU A 65 -33.53 -0.29 -3.45
CA GLU A 65 -32.55 -1.20 -4.06
C GLU A 65 -31.22 -1.20 -3.28
N VAL A 66 -30.66 -0.01 -3.03
CA VAL A 66 -29.39 0.16 -2.30
C VAL A 66 -29.52 -0.25 -0.83
N LEU A 67 -30.69 -0.02 -0.23
CA LEU A 67 -31.01 -0.51 1.10
C LEU A 67 -30.91 -2.05 1.16
N MET A 68 -31.47 -2.73 0.17
CA MET A 68 -31.44 -4.19 0.09
C MET A 68 -30.03 -4.72 -0.18
N ASP A 69 -29.23 -4.03 -1.00
CA ASP A 69 -27.81 -4.32 -1.20
C ASP A 69 -27.03 -4.30 0.12
N CYS A 70 -27.21 -3.24 0.90
CA CYS A 70 -26.56 -3.09 2.22
C CYS A 70 -27.00 -4.19 3.19
N ALA A 71 -28.30 -4.47 3.26
CA ALA A 71 -28.85 -5.49 4.16
C ALA A 71 -28.33 -6.90 3.82
N HIS A 72 -28.24 -7.23 2.53
CA HIS A 72 -27.66 -8.49 2.08
C HIS A 72 -26.16 -8.58 2.37
N LEU A 73 -25.41 -7.49 2.18
CA LEU A 73 -23.98 -7.44 2.45
C LEU A 73 -23.67 -7.67 3.93
N VAL A 74 -24.46 -7.05 4.82
CA VAL A 74 -24.34 -7.22 6.28
C VAL A 74 -24.66 -8.66 6.70
N LYS A 75 -25.74 -9.23 6.17
CA LYS A 75 -26.11 -10.63 6.41
C LYS A 75 -25.02 -11.59 5.92
N ALA A 76 -24.48 -11.36 4.72
CA ALA A 76 -23.44 -12.20 4.13
C ALA A 76 -22.15 -12.18 4.96
N ASN A 77 -21.82 -11.04 5.57
CA ASN A 77 -20.67 -10.84 6.45
C ASN A 77 -21.00 -11.02 7.94
N SER A 78 -22.06 -11.79 8.26
CA SER A 78 -22.37 -12.23 9.63
C SER A 78 -21.97 -13.68 9.85
N ILE A 79 -21.33 -13.97 10.99
CA ILE A 79 -20.83 -15.31 11.32
C ILE A 79 -21.98 -16.32 11.39
N GLN A 80 -23.06 -15.96 12.09
CA GLN A 80 -24.25 -16.80 12.25
C GLN A 80 -25.37 -16.38 11.30
N GLY A 81 -25.53 -15.06 11.06
CA GLY A 81 -26.61 -14.51 10.24
C GLY A 81 -26.58 -14.94 8.78
N CYS A 82 -25.41 -15.32 8.25
CA CYS A 82 -25.33 -15.79 6.87
C CYS A 82 -26.02 -17.15 6.63
N LYS A 83 -26.21 -17.96 7.68
CA LYS A 83 -26.80 -19.32 7.60
C LYS A 83 -28.26 -19.36 8.02
N THR A 84 -28.74 -18.34 8.72
CA THR A 84 -30.11 -18.28 9.22
C THR A 84 -31.02 -17.55 8.26
N ASN A 85 -32.27 -18.01 8.17
CA ASN A 85 -33.32 -17.29 7.46
C ASN A 85 -33.94 -16.22 8.37
N ASN A 86 -34.64 -15.27 7.77
CA ASN A 86 -35.39 -14.21 8.48
C ASN A 86 -34.51 -13.43 9.47
N VAL A 87 -33.38 -12.94 8.97
CA VAL A 87 -32.44 -12.17 9.78
C VAL A 87 -32.86 -10.71 9.81
N HIS A 88 -32.98 -10.15 11.00
CA HIS A 88 -33.24 -8.74 11.20
C HIS A 88 -31.93 -7.96 11.07
N VAL A 89 -31.90 -7.01 10.14
CA VAL A 89 -30.80 -6.05 9.98
C VAL A 89 -31.29 -4.71 10.50
N VAL A 90 -30.58 -4.17 11.49
CA VAL A 90 -30.82 -2.83 12.00
C VAL A 90 -30.08 -1.81 11.16
N TYR A 91 -30.69 -0.67 10.92
CA TYR A 91 -30.01 0.47 10.32
C TYR A 91 -30.42 1.77 10.98
N THR A 92 -29.47 2.71 11.10
CA THR A 92 -29.68 4.00 11.73
C THR A 92 -28.67 5.01 11.22
N PRO A 93 -28.98 6.31 11.17
CA PRO A 93 -28.01 7.34 10.82
C PRO A 93 -26.80 7.30 11.75
N TRP A 94 -25.61 7.59 11.22
CA TRP A 94 -24.36 7.61 11.99
C TRP A 94 -24.44 8.53 13.22
N SER A 95 -25.14 9.65 13.11
CA SER A 95 -25.36 10.61 14.21
C SER A 95 -26.15 10.04 15.40
N ASN A 96 -26.83 8.90 15.24
CA ASN A 96 -27.54 8.21 16.31
C ASN A 96 -26.67 7.15 17.03
N LEU A 97 -25.48 6.85 16.52
CA LEU A 97 -24.58 5.89 17.15
C LEU A 97 -23.97 6.49 18.41
N LYS A 98 -24.07 5.74 19.51
CA LYS A 98 -23.51 6.10 20.80
C LYS A 98 -22.41 5.10 21.15
N LYS A 99 -21.16 5.56 21.16
CA LYS A 99 -20.02 4.80 21.68
C LYS A 99 -19.55 5.46 22.98
N THR A 100 -19.49 4.70 24.06
CA THR A 100 -18.91 5.13 25.34
C THR A 100 -17.60 4.39 25.60
N ALA A 101 -16.71 4.98 26.39
CA ALA A 101 -15.38 4.42 26.67
C ALA A 101 -15.45 3.06 27.40
N ASP A 102 -16.51 2.82 28.16
CA ASP A 102 -16.72 1.59 28.93
C ASP A 102 -17.25 0.42 28.08
N MET A 103 -17.56 0.64 26.80
CA MET A 103 -18.12 -0.40 25.93
C MET A 103 -17.03 -1.18 25.20
N ASP A 104 -17.17 -2.50 25.17
CA ASP A 104 -16.24 -3.40 24.48
C ASP A 104 -16.06 -3.06 23.00
N VAL A 105 -14.88 -3.38 22.47
CA VAL A 105 -14.52 -3.16 21.05
C VAL A 105 -15.51 -3.90 20.14
N GLY A 106 -16.20 -3.15 19.28
CA GLY A 106 -17.25 -3.64 18.39
C GLY A 106 -18.68 -3.49 18.92
N GLN A 107 -18.88 -3.18 20.20
CA GLN A 107 -20.20 -2.85 20.75
C GLN A 107 -20.56 -1.39 20.48
N ILE A 108 -21.77 -1.16 19.96
CA ILE A 108 -22.33 0.17 19.70
C ILE A 108 -23.71 0.27 20.36
N GLY A 109 -23.99 1.41 20.99
CA GLY A 109 -25.31 1.77 21.51
C GLY A 109 -26.00 2.81 20.63
N PHE A 110 -27.21 3.21 20.99
CA PHE A 110 -27.97 4.22 20.27
C PHE A 110 -28.35 5.38 21.18
N HIS A 111 -28.37 6.60 20.64
CA HIS A 111 -28.87 7.78 21.36
C HIS A 111 -30.39 7.74 21.48
N ARG A 112 -31.09 7.38 20.39
CA ARG A 112 -32.55 7.27 20.30
C ARG A 112 -32.95 5.97 19.64
N GLN A 113 -33.65 5.11 20.38
CA GLN A 113 -34.14 3.83 19.85
C GLN A 113 -35.21 4.00 18.76
N LYS A 114 -35.91 5.14 18.74
CA LYS A 114 -36.94 5.46 17.74
C LYS A 114 -36.37 5.66 16.33
N ASP A 115 -35.10 6.04 16.22
CA ASP A 115 -34.42 6.29 14.95
C ASP A 115 -33.70 5.03 14.44
N VAL A 116 -33.90 3.90 15.10
CA VAL A 116 -33.39 2.59 14.69
C VAL A 116 -34.50 1.87 13.93
N THR A 117 -34.28 1.64 12.64
CA THR A 117 -35.21 0.92 11.78
C THR A 117 -34.69 -0.49 11.54
N ILE A 118 -35.60 -1.44 11.29
CA ILE A 118 -35.27 -2.85 11.08
C ILE A 118 -35.80 -3.26 9.71
N VAL A 119 -34.96 -3.92 8.93
CA VAL A 119 -35.33 -4.61 7.70
C VAL A 119 -35.11 -6.11 7.88
N THR A 120 -36.07 -6.93 7.43
CA THR A 120 -35.97 -8.38 7.52
C THR A 120 -35.47 -8.95 6.21
N VAL A 121 -34.36 -9.69 6.27
CA VAL A 121 -33.78 -10.38 5.11
C VAL A 121 -34.05 -11.87 5.24
N GLU A 122 -35.03 -12.35 4.48
CA GLU A 122 -35.52 -13.74 4.52
C GLU A 122 -34.42 -14.73 4.19
N LYS A 123 -33.77 -14.58 3.04
CA LYS A 123 -32.72 -15.48 2.55
C LYS A 123 -31.55 -14.70 1.97
N LYS A 124 -30.38 -15.34 1.93
CA LYS A 124 -29.22 -14.80 1.23
C LYS A 124 -29.46 -14.90 -0.28
N VAL A 125 -29.49 -13.77 -0.97
CA VAL A 125 -29.62 -13.70 -2.43
C VAL A 125 -28.25 -13.40 -3.04
N ASN A 126 -27.65 -14.40 -3.70
CA ASN A 126 -26.32 -14.25 -4.31
C ASN A 126 -26.35 -13.33 -5.55
N GLU A 127 -27.49 -13.20 -6.22
CA GLU A 127 -27.64 -12.31 -7.38
C GLU A 127 -27.43 -10.83 -7.02
N ILE A 128 -27.73 -10.45 -5.77
CA ILE A 128 -27.48 -9.10 -5.22
C ILE A 128 -26.02 -8.95 -4.81
N LEU A 129 -25.42 -10.00 -4.23
CA LEU A 129 -24.07 -9.96 -3.69
C LEU A 129 -22.99 -10.01 -4.77
N ASN A 130 -23.17 -10.84 -5.80
CA ASN A 130 -22.15 -11.08 -6.82
C ASN A 130 -21.75 -9.79 -7.58
N PRO A 131 -22.68 -8.88 -7.95
CA PRO A 131 -22.32 -7.59 -8.54
C PRO A 131 -21.55 -6.68 -7.58
N LEU A 132 -21.95 -6.62 -6.30
CA LEU A 132 -21.27 -5.82 -5.28
C LEU A 132 -19.85 -6.33 -5.03
N GLU A 133 -19.67 -7.65 -4.90
CA GLU A 133 -18.35 -8.25 -4.69
C GLU A 133 -17.38 -7.94 -5.85
N LYS A 134 -17.88 -7.79 -7.08
CA LYS A 134 -17.07 -7.36 -8.23
C LYS A 134 -16.63 -5.90 -8.15
N THR A 135 -17.40 -5.04 -7.49
CA THR A 135 -17.04 -3.62 -7.26
C THR A 135 -16.21 -3.42 -6.00
N GLN A 136 -15.86 -4.50 -5.27
CA GLN A 136 -15.09 -4.43 -4.05
C GLN A 136 -13.68 -3.87 -4.31
N ILE A 137 -13.42 -2.68 -3.80
CA ILE A 137 -12.12 -2.02 -3.85
C ILE A 137 -11.51 -1.98 -2.46
N ARG A 138 -10.24 -2.40 -2.35
CA ARG A 138 -9.42 -2.17 -1.15
C ARG A 138 -8.64 -0.88 -1.38
N LYS A 139 -8.92 0.19 -0.61
CA LYS A 139 -8.16 1.45 -0.74
C LYS A 139 -6.74 1.37 -0.18
N THR A 140 -6.42 0.33 0.60
CA THR A 140 -5.09 0.15 1.19
C THR A 140 -4.28 -0.89 0.41
N SER A 141 -3.14 -0.49 -0.15
CA SER A 141 -2.14 -1.33 -0.81
C SER A 141 -1.03 -1.80 0.15
N TYR A 142 -1.39 -2.13 1.40
CA TYR A 142 -0.41 -2.61 2.36
C TYR A 142 0.00 -4.05 2.05
N ALA A 143 1.30 -4.25 1.83
CA ALA A 143 1.89 -5.58 1.77
C ALA A 143 2.00 -6.17 3.18
N GLN A 144 1.68 -7.46 3.31
CA GLN A 144 1.92 -8.19 4.56
C GLN A 144 3.42 -8.38 4.81
N HIS A 145 3.80 -8.66 6.05
CA HIS A 145 5.20 -8.75 6.47
C HIS A 145 6.03 -9.81 5.71
N GLN A 146 5.43 -10.94 5.32
CA GLN A 146 6.12 -11.99 4.54
C GLN A 146 6.48 -11.52 3.12
N PRO A 147 5.54 -11.01 2.29
CA PRO A 147 5.86 -10.36 1.02
C PRO A 147 6.95 -9.28 1.14
N VAL A 148 6.90 -8.42 2.17
CA VAL A 148 7.93 -7.39 2.39
C VAL A 148 9.33 -7.99 2.57
N ARG A 149 9.46 -9.09 3.32
CA ARG A 149 10.73 -9.80 3.47
C ARG A 149 11.24 -10.39 2.16
N GLN A 150 10.35 -10.98 1.37
CA GLN A 150 10.70 -11.55 0.06
C GLN A 150 11.14 -10.46 -0.93
N ILE A 151 10.44 -9.32 -0.96
CA ILE A 151 10.80 -8.15 -1.78
C ILE A 151 12.19 -7.65 -1.40
N ARG A 152 12.48 -7.46 -0.10
CA ARG A 152 13.81 -7.04 0.37
C ARG A 152 14.91 -8.02 -0.03
N LYS A 153 14.63 -9.33 0.05
CA LYS A 153 15.57 -10.37 -0.37
C LYS A 153 15.88 -10.27 -1.87
N LYS A 154 14.86 -10.16 -2.72
CA LYS A 154 15.03 -9.98 -4.18
C LYS A 154 15.77 -8.69 -4.54
N MET A 155 15.43 -7.58 -3.88
CA MET A 155 16.12 -6.30 -4.06
C MET A 155 17.62 -6.43 -3.81
N MET A 156 18.00 -7.03 -2.68
CA MET A 156 19.42 -7.23 -2.35
C MET A 156 20.12 -8.18 -3.33
N GLU A 157 19.45 -9.26 -3.74
CA GLU A 157 19.99 -10.23 -4.69
C GLU A 157 20.29 -9.59 -6.04
N ILE A 158 19.34 -8.82 -6.60
CA ILE A 158 19.51 -8.12 -7.88
C ILE A 158 20.61 -7.07 -7.76
N MET A 159 20.57 -6.20 -6.75
CA MET A 159 21.60 -5.19 -6.56
C MET A 159 23.01 -5.79 -6.41
N THR A 160 23.12 -6.90 -5.67
CA THR A 160 24.39 -7.57 -5.46
C THR A 160 24.92 -8.16 -6.76
N ARG A 161 24.05 -8.83 -7.53
CA ARG A 161 24.41 -9.38 -8.83
C ARG A 161 24.88 -8.29 -9.79
N GLU A 162 24.10 -7.23 -9.97
CA GLU A 162 24.40 -6.15 -10.93
C GLU A 162 25.65 -5.34 -10.59
N VAL A 163 26.01 -5.22 -9.30
CA VAL A 163 27.22 -4.46 -8.89
C VAL A 163 28.46 -5.36 -8.81
N GLN A 164 28.33 -6.65 -8.51
CA GLN A 164 29.47 -7.57 -8.44
C GLN A 164 30.01 -7.96 -9.81
N THR A 165 29.16 -7.97 -10.83
CA THR A 165 29.55 -8.38 -12.19
C THR A 165 30.11 -7.25 -13.04
N ASN A 166 29.98 -5.99 -12.60
CA ASN A 166 30.22 -4.81 -13.42
C ASN A 166 31.21 -3.85 -12.76
N ASP A 167 32.03 -3.19 -13.58
CA ASP A 167 32.95 -2.15 -13.13
C ASP A 167 32.24 -0.81 -12.89
N LEU A 168 32.91 0.13 -12.22
CA LEU A 168 32.33 1.43 -11.85
C LEU A 168 31.73 2.19 -13.05
N LYS A 169 32.38 2.14 -14.22
CA LYS A 169 31.88 2.79 -15.45
C LYS A 169 30.51 2.23 -15.85
N GLU A 170 30.39 0.90 -15.86
CA GLU A 170 29.15 0.20 -16.24
C GLU A 170 28.03 0.38 -15.21
N VAL A 171 28.37 0.37 -13.92
CA VAL A 171 27.42 0.63 -12.84
C VAL A 171 26.84 2.04 -12.96
N VAL A 172 27.66 3.05 -13.25
CA VAL A 172 27.17 4.42 -13.48
C VAL A 172 26.24 4.50 -14.69
N THR A 173 26.57 3.83 -15.79
CA THR A 173 25.70 3.75 -16.98
C THR A 173 24.34 3.13 -16.68
N LYS A 174 24.26 2.16 -15.76
CA LYS A 174 23.00 1.56 -15.29
C LYS A 174 22.21 2.46 -14.32
N LEU A 175 22.91 3.25 -13.50
CA LEU A 175 22.30 4.15 -12.52
C LEU A 175 21.65 5.39 -13.15
N ILE A 176 22.19 5.92 -14.25
CA ILE A 176 21.64 7.11 -14.93
C ILE A 176 20.17 6.90 -15.39
N PRO A 177 19.82 5.83 -16.12
CA PRO A 177 18.44 5.54 -16.51
C PRO A 177 17.64 4.76 -15.45
N ASP A 178 18.24 4.50 -14.29
CA ASP A 178 17.78 3.62 -13.22
C ASP A 178 17.29 2.24 -13.71
N SER A 179 18.15 1.54 -14.44
CA SER A 179 17.82 0.19 -14.94
C SER A 179 17.66 -0.82 -13.81
N ILE A 180 18.43 -0.67 -12.73
CA ILE A 180 18.39 -1.54 -11.54
C ILE A 180 17.03 -1.43 -10.85
N GLY A 181 16.48 -0.22 -10.68
CA GLY A 181 15.14 -0.02 -10.11
C GLY A 181 14.05 -0.71 -10.94
N LYS A 182 14.11 -0.56 -12.27
CA LYS A 182 13.16 -1.19 -13.21
C LYS A 182 13.24 -2.72 -13.20
N ASP A 183 14.43 -3.29 -13.11
CA ASP A 183 14.62 -4.73 -13.02
C ASP A 183 14.05 -5.31 -11.71
N ILE A 184 14.21 -4.57 -10.60
CA ILE A 184 13.61 -4.91 -9.31
C ILE A 184 12.07 -4.87 -9.39
N GLU A 185 11.50 -3.83 -9.99
CA GLU A 185 10.05 -3.69 -10.18
C GLU A 185 9.50 -4.90 -10.95
N LYS A 186 10.10 -5.22 -12.09
CA LYS A 186 9.70 -6.38 -12.92
C LYS A 186 9.85 -7.71 -12.18
N ALA A 187 10.94 -7.89 -11.43
CA ALA A 187 11.19 -9.13 -10.71
C ALA A 187 10.28 -9.30 -9.48
N CYS A 188 9.82 -8.21 -8.87
CA CYS A 188 8.94 -8.23 -7.69
C CYS A 188 7.44 -8.28 -8.05
N GLN A 189 7.07 -8.08 -9.32
CA GLN A 189 5.69 -8.08 -9.80
C GLN A 189 4.89 -9.33 -9.38
N SER A 190 5.54 -10.51 -9.30
CA SER A 190 4.88 -11.75 -8.88
C SER A 190 4.66 -11.88 -7.37
N ILE A 191 5.33 -11.06 -6.56
CA ILE A 191 5.21 -11.06 -5.09
C ILE A 191 4.22 -9.96 -4.67
N TYR A 192 4.48 -8.73 -5.11
CA TYR A 192 3.63 -7.57 -4.85
C TYR A 192 3.94 -6.52 -5.92
N PRO A 193 2.93 -5.92 -6.57
CA PRO A 193 3.16 -4.86 -7.54
C PRO A 193 3.81 -3.66 -6.85
N LEU A 194 5.00 -3.27 -7.32
CA LEU A 194 5.72 -2.12 -6.79
C LEU A 194 5.57 -0.94 -7.76
N HIS A 195 5.59 0.26 -7.20
CA HIS A 195 5.71 1.51 -7.95
C HIS A 195 6.81 2.35 -7.30
N ASP A 196 7.41 3.26 -8.08
CA ASP A 196 8.44 4.19 -7.60
C ASP A 196 9.66 3.51 -6.95
N VAL A 197 10.21 2.51 -7.65
CA VAL A 197 11.41 1.80 -7.21
C VAL A 197 12.65 2.54 -7.72
N PHE A 198 13.36 3.22 -6.82
CA PHE A 198 14.56 3.97 -7.16
C PHE A 198 15.75 3.70 -6.23
N VAL A 199 16.97 3.80 -6.77
CA VAL A 199 18.18 3.80 -5.95
C VAL A 199 18.35 5.16 -5.25
N ARG A 200 17.86 5.26 -4.02
CA ARG A 200 17.86 6.53 -3.26
C ARG A 200 19.26 7.10 -2.98
N LYS A 201 20.26 6.24 -2.78
CA LYS A 201 21.60 6.67 -2.37
C LYS A 201 22.67 5.67 -2.77
N VAL A 202 23.74 6.17 -3.38
CA VAL A 202 24.98 5.44 -3.61
C VAL A 202 26.10 6.12 -2.82
N LYS A 203 26.86 5.35 -2.05
CA LYS A 203 27.95 5.86 -1.21
C LYS A 203 29.24 5.09 -1.48
N MET A 204 30.32 5.80 -1.78
CA MET A 204 31.66 5.20 -1.81
C MET A 204 32.14 4.99 -0.37
N LEU A 205 32.43 3.73 -0.02
CA LEU A 205 32.97 3.39 1.31
C LEU A 205 34.49 3.39 1.33
N LYS A 206 35.11 2.99 0.22
CA LYS A 206 36.56 2.97 0.05
C LYS A 206 36.88 3.36 -1.38
N ALA A 207 37.70 4.38 -1.54
CA ALA A 207 38.19 4.79 -2.84
C ALA A 207 39.29 3.82 -3.31
N PRO A 208 39.34 3.47 -4.61
CA PRO A 208 40.48 2.76 -5.16
C PRO A 208 41.75 3.62 -5.09
N ARG A 209 42.92 2.98 -5.13
CA ARG A 209 44.19 3.70 -5.22
C ARG A 209 44.21 4.51 -6.52
N PHE A 210 44.60 5.78 -6.44
CA PHE A 210 44.64 6.66 -7.59
C PHE A 210 45.68 6.20 -8.61
N GLU A 211 45.24 5.99 -9.84
CA GLU A 211 46.08 5.61 -10.97
C GLU A 211 45.72 6.48 -12.18
N LEU A 212 46.69 7.26 -12.66
CA LEU A 212 46.49 8.21 -13.75
C LEU A 212 46.01 7.53 -15.04
N GLY A 213 46.52 6.33 -15.34
CA GLY A 213 46.13 5.57 -16.53
C GLY A 213 44.64 5.21 -16.55
N LYS A 214 44.10 4.68 -15.44
CA LYS A 214 42.66 4.36 -15.30
C LYS A 214 41.78 5.61 -15.38
N LEU A 215 42.26 6.74 -14.89
CA LEU A 215 41.53 7.99 -15.00
C LEU A 215 41.47 8.48 -16.45
N MET A 216 42.60 8.43 -17.16
CA MET A 216 42.65 8.83 -18.57
C MET A 216 41.82 7.90 -19.45
N GLU A 217 41.69 6.61 -19.11
CA GLU A 217 40.79 5.68 -19.79
C GLU A 217 39.31 6.04 -19.59
N LEU A 218 38.92 6.51 -18.40
CA LEU A 218 37.55 6.95 -18.11
C LEU A 218 37.20 8.29 -18.78
N HIS A 219 38.19 9.15 -19.04
CA HIS A 219 38.02 10.48 -19.64
C HIS A 219 38.52 10.58 -21.10
N GLY A 220 39.04 9.49 -21.67
CA GLY A 220 39.78 9.47 -22.94
C GLY A 220 38.91 9.56 -24.20
N GLU A 221 37.60 9.39 -24.07
CA GLU A 221 36.64 9.59 -25.15
C GLU A 221 35.96 10.96 -25.00
N GLY A 222 36.72 12.03 -25.27
CA GLY A 222 36.18 13.39 -25.38
C GLY A 222 37.05 14.49 -24.81
N SER A 223 38.18 14.80 -25.46
CA SER A 223 38.81 16.12 -25.33
C SER A 223 39.39 16.63 -26.66
N SER A 224 38.51 16.86 -27.63
CA SER A 224 38.71 17.97 -28.57
C SER A 224 38.23 19.27 -27.91
N SER A 225 38.92 19.70 -26.86
CA SER A 225 38.83 21.08 -26.37
C SER A 225 40.22 21.68 -26.37
N GLY A 226 40.57 22.27 -27.53
CA GLY A 226 41.72 23.14 -27.62
C GLY A 226 41.57 24.31 -26.66
N LYS A 227 42.40 24.33 -25.62
CA LYS A 227 42.96 25.57 -25.08
C LYS A 227 44.27 25.29 -24.39
N ALA A 228 45.35 25.71 -25.05
CA ALA A 228 46.68 25.79 -24.49
C ALA A 228 46.77 26.92 -23.44
N THR A 229 47.64 26.69 -22.45
CA THR A 229 48.27 27.54 -21.41
C THR A 229 48.20 26.72 -20.11
N GLY A 230 49.25 26.03 -19.68
CA GLY A 230 50.62 26.50 -19.51
C GLY A 230 50.75 27.00 -18.07
N ASP A 231 51.08 26.14 -17.11
CA ASP A 231 52.14 26.43 -16.16
C ASP A 231 52.56 25.23 -15.31
N GLU A 232 53.84 25.23 -15.00
CA GLU A 232 54.64 24.21 -14.33
C GLU A 232 54.30 24.08 -12.84
N THR A 233 54.41 22.86 -12.30
CA THR A 233 55.28 22.49 -11.15
C THR A 233 54.80 21.17 -10.54
N GLY A 234 55.58 20.09 -10.76
CA GLY A 234 55.34 18.78 -10.16
C GLY A 234 56.66 18.11 -9.83
N ALA A 235 57.11 18.29 -8.60
CA ALA A 235 58.37 17.79 -8.08
C ALA A 235 58.46 16.25 -8.07
N LYS A 236 59.62 15.77 -8.52
CA LYS A 236 60.38 14.54 -8.20
C LYS A 236 59.66 13.30 -7.65
N ALA A 237 59.89 12.22 -8.40
CA ALA A 237 59.68 10.82 -8.09
C ALA A 237 60.73 10.23 -7.11
N GLU A 238 60.50 8.95 -6.80
CA GLU A 238 61.31 7.96 -6.05
C GLU A 238 61.09 7.91 -4.52
N GLN A 239 60.94 6.76 -3.84
CA GLN A 239 60.84 5.33 -4.19
C GLN A 239 60.62 4.59 -2.86
N LEU A 240 59.82 3.50 -2.84
CA LEU A 240 60.13 2.25 -2.14
C LEU A 240 59.02 1.22 -2.36
N MET A 241 59.41 0.14 -3.01
CA MET A 241 58.62 -1.07 -3.21
C MET A 241 58.39 -1.78 -1.87
N GLY A 242 57.21 -2.37 -1.71
CA GLY A 242 56.88 -3.27 -0.61
C GLY A 242 55.63 -4.07 -0.95
N MET A 243 55.83 -5.36 -1.23
CA MET A 243 54.82 -6.35 -1.61
C MET A 243 53.67 -6.44 -0.59
N ASN A 244 52.41 -6.50 -1.04
CA ASN A 244 51.52 -7.57 -0.60
C ASN A 244 50.26 -7.71 -1.47
N HIS A 245 50.08 -8.92 -1.97
CA HIS A 245 48.95 -9.41 -2.73
C HIS A 245 47.83 -9.76 -1.75
N GLN A 246 46.73 -9.00 -1.68
CA GLN A 246 45.44 -9.50 -1.20
C GLN A 246 44.29 -8.75 -1.88
N SER A 247 43.86 -9.26 -3.02
CA SER A 247 42.52 -9.06 -3.53
C SER A 247 41.52 -9.57 -2.50
N LYS A 248 40.60 -8.71 -2.04
CA LYS A 248 39.30 -9.11 -1.45
C LYS A 248 38.39 -7.88 -1.30
N ASN A 249 37.25 -7.98 -2.00
CA ASN A 249 35.94 -7.38 -1.75
C ASN A 249 35.86 -5.87 -1.44
N LEU A 250 35.24 -5.12 -2.35
CA LEU A 250 35.00 -3.70 -2.17
C LEU A 250 33.59 -3.22 -2.51
N PHE A 251 32.55 -3.94 -2.11
CA PHE A 251 31.24 -3.33 -1.90
C PHE A 251 30.56 -3.98 -0.70
N LYS A 252 30.50 -3.24 0.41
CA LYS A 252 29.62 -3.58 1.54
C LYS A 252 28.40 -2.68 1.42
N VAL A 253 27.28 -3.25 0.98
CA VAL A 253 25.99 -2.55 0.99
C VAL A 253 25.57 -2.43 2.46
N GLN A 254 25.78 -1.25 3.06
CA GLN A 254 25.15 -0.91 4.33
C GLN A 254 23.82 -0.24 4.05
N THR A 255 22.73 -0.98 4.25
CA THR A 255 21.39 -0.40 4.41
C THR A 255 21.27 0.13 5.83
N SER A 256 21.12 1.44 6.00
CA SER A 256 20.75 2.03 7.27
C SER A 256 19.31 1.63 7.61
N ASN A 257 19.13 0.77 8.62
CA ASN A 257 17.85 0.70 9.33
C ASN A 257 17.67 2.05 10.02
N SER A 258 16.72 2.85 9.54
CA SER A 258 16.16 3.97 10.29
C SER A 258 14.81 3.48 10.83
N ASP A 259 14.87 2.69 11.90
CA ASP A 259 13.73 2.54 12.80
C ASP A 259 13.82 3.70 13.79
N LYS A 260 13.08 4.77 13.50
CA LYS A 260 12.45 5.69 14.47
C LYS A 260 11.22 6.29 13.82
#